data_AF-A0A0E4CVQ7-F1
#
_entry.id   AF-A0A0E4CVQ7-F1
#
_cell.length_a   1.000
_cell.length_b   1.000
_cell.length_c   1.000
_cell.angle_alpha   90.00
_cell.angle_beta   90.00
_cell.angle_gamma   90.00
#
_symmetry.space_group_name_H-M   'P 1'
#
loop_
_entity.id
_entity.type
_entity.pdbx_description
1 polymer ?
#
loop_
_entity_poly.entity_id
_entity_poly.type
_entity_poly.pdbx_seq_one_letter_code
_entity_poly.pdbx_strand_id
1 'polypeptide(L)'
;MNGEVLEVHEVRKLVHTRLKMKVPSLVEALNGRLRLHHRKMIRRHWDHLQYLESEMQTLEAEIEELVQPYMKEIELLDTIPGVSTDAAASIVAELGTDMSPFPSEAHLASWVGVCPANHESAVKKK
;
A
#
# COMPACT_ATOMS: atom_id res chain seq x y z
N MET A 1 11.93 21.41 33.98
CA MET A 1 11.83 20.28 33.03
C MET A 1 10.38 19.83 33.04
N ASN A 2 9.58 20.20 32.05
CA ASN A 2 8.11 20.18 32.15
C ASN A 2 7.51 18.90 31.52
N GLY A 3 8.17 17.76 31.73
CA GLY A 3 7.65 16.44 31.34
C GLY A 3 7.26 15.68 32.60
N GLU A 4 6.13 14.98 32.57
CA GLU A 4 5.77 14.03 33.64
C GLU A 4 6.89 13.00 33.78
N VAL A 5 7.25 12.69 35.03
CA VAL A 5 8.23 11.65 35.32
C VAL A 5 7.54 10.31 35.07
N LEU A 6 8.07 9.53 34.14
CA LEU A 6 7.60 8.17 33.88
C LEU A 6 8.10 7.25 34.97
N GLU A 7 7.17 6.57 35.63
CA GLU A 7 7.50 5.56 36.63
C GLU A 7 7.72 4.19 36.00
N VAL A 8 8.71 3.46 36.49
CA VAL A 8 9.12 2.14 35.98
C VAL A 8 7.94 1.16 35.96
N HIS A 9 7.07 1.23 36.97
CA HIS A 9 5.90 0.34 37.04
C HIS A 9 4.84 0.66 35.98
N GLU A 10 4.69 1.92 35.56
CA GLU A 10 3.73 2.33 34.53
C GLU A 10 4.21 1.89 33.16
N VAL A 11 5.47 2.20 32.84
CA VAL A 11 6.09 1.80 31.56
C VAL A 11 6.12 0.28 31.42
N ARG A 12 6.36 -0.47 32.52
CA ARG A 12 6.34 -1.94 32.49
C ARG A 12 4.98 -2.54 32.10
N LYS A 13 3.87 -1.86 32.37
CA LYS A 13 2.52 -2.31 31.98
C LYS A 13 2.26 -2.09 30.49
N LEU A 14 2.92 -1.11 29.88
CA LEU A 14 2.71 -0.71 28.47
C LEU A 14 3.62 -1.46 27.48
N VAL A 15 4.60 -2.23 27.95
CA VAL A 15 5.57 -2.91 27.10
C VAL A 15 5.45 -4.43 27.18
N HIS A 16 5.66 -5.10 26.04
CA HIS A 16 5.46 -6.55 25.91
C HIS A 16 6.78 -7.35 25.82
N THR A 17 6.70 -8.61 26.23
CA THR A 17 7.72 -9.65 25.96
C THR A 17 9.13 -9.21 26.36
N ARG A 18 10.10 -9.25 25.44
CA ARG A 18 11.52 -8.95 25.69
C ARG A 18 11.76 -7.48 26.05
N LEU A 19 10.82 -6.59 25.71
CA LEU A 19 10.93 -5.16 26.01
C LEU A 19 10.77 -4.86 27.51
N LYS A 20 10.14 -5.76 28.29
CA LYS A 20 10.03 -5.64 29.76
C LYS A 20 11.39 -5.60 30.46
N MET A 21 12.41 -6.24 29.87
CA MET A 21 13.79 -6.22 30.39
C MET A 21 14.47 -4.85 30.18
N LYS A 22 14.02 -4.08 29.18
CA LYS A 22 14.59 -2.78 28.82
C LYS A 22 13.88 -1.58 29.46
N VAL A 23 12.86 -1.83 30.28
CA VAL A 23 12.06 -0.76 30.93
C VAL A 23 12.93 0.24 31.70
N PRO A 24 13.94 -0.15 32.50
CA PRO A 24 14.77 0.82 33.21
C PRO A 24 15.47 1.79 32.24
N SER A 25 16.07 1.25 31.16
CA SER A 25 16.73 2.06 30.13
C SER A 25 15.76 2.93 29.34
N LEU A 26 14.52 2.48 29.12
CA LEU A 26 13.48 3.28 28.48
C LEU A 26 13.07 4.48 29.33
N VAL A 27 12.87 4.26 30.64
CA VAL A 27 12.53 5.33 31.59
C VAL A 27 13.64 6.37 31.65
N GLU A 28 14.90 5.92 31.74
CA GLU A 28 16.08 6.80 31.73
C GLU A 28 16.18 7.61 30.43
N ALA A 29 15.93 6.99 29.28
CA ALA A 29 16.01 7.65 27.98
C ALA A 29 14.86 8.65 27.75
N LEU A 30 13.69 8.42 28.32
CA LEU A 30 12.49 9.21 28.07
C LEU A 30 12.33 10.36 29.08
N ASN A 31 12.68 10.15 30.35
CA ASN A 31 12.59 11.17 31.38
C ASN A 31 13.51 12.36 31.09
N GLY A 32 12.96 13.57 31.15
CA GLY A 32 13.68 14.83 30.88
C GLY A 32 14.01 15.10 29.40
N ARG A 33 14.10 14.07 28.55
CA ARG A 33 14.40 14.20 27.12
C ARG A 33 13.13 14.36 26.27
N LEU A 34 12.06 13.62 26.58
CA LEU A 34 10.79 13.72 25.85
C LEU A 34 9.85 14.74 26.50
N ARG A 35 10.00 16.01 26.09
CA ARG A 35 9.19 17.13 26.60
C ARG A 35 7.75 17.07 26.08
N LEU A 36 6.84 17.81 26.73
CA LEU A 36 5.42 17.88 26.36
C LEU A 36 5.18 18.19 24.87
N HIS A 37 5.95 19.11 24.27
CA HIS A 37 5.76 19.43 22.85
C HIS A 37 6.20 18.29 21.93
N HIS A 38 7.25 17.52 22.27
CA HIS A 38 7.62 16.32 21.51
C HIS A 38 6.49 15.29 21.56
N ARG A 39 5.89 15.07 22.74
CA ARG A 39 4.73 14.18 22.90
C ARG A 39 3.55 14.62 22.04
N LYS A 40 3.24 15.93 22.04
CA LYS A 40 2.18 16.50 21.18
C LYS A 40 2.47 16.30 19.69
N MET A 41 3.72 16.45 19.25
CA MET A 41 4.12 16.25 17.87
C MET A 41 4.00 14.77 17.46
N ILE A 42 4.53 13.85 18.27
CA ILE A 42 4.39 12.40 18.07
C ILE A 42 2.91 12.02 18.00
N ARG A 43 2.09 12.58 18.90
CA ARG A 43 0.65 12.30 18.91
C ARG A 43 -0.02 12.75 17.61
N ARG A 44 0.30 13.94 17.08
CA ARG A 44 -0.23 14.39 15.79
C ARG A 44 0.17 13.49 14.63
N HIS A 45 1.42 13.02 14.58
CA HIS A 45 1.85 12.07 13.56
C HIS A 45 1.15 10.73 13.70
N TRP A 46 0.97 10.25 14.93
CA TRP A 46 0.22 9.03 15.20
C TRP A 46 -1.23 9.15 14.74
N ASP A 47 -1.93 10.21 15.14
CA ASP A 47 -3.32 10.45 14.73
C ASP A 47 -3.45 10.53 13.19
N HIS A 48 -2.45 11.11 12.50
CA HIS A 48 -2.44 11.16 11.03
C HIS A 48 -2.20 9.79 10.39
N LEU A 49 -1.29 8.96 10.93
CA LEU A 49 -1.11 7.59 10.46
C LEU A 49 -2.40 6.78 10.60
N GLN A 50 -3.07 6.89 11.75
CA GLN A 50 -4.36 6.22 11.98
C GLN A 50 -5.43 6.68 10.99
N TYR A 51 -5.48 7.98 10.68
CA TYR A 51 -6.38 8.50 9.65
C TYR A 51 -6.07 7.88 8.28
N LEU A 52 -4.81 7.90 7.84
CA LEU A 52 -4.43 7.33 6.54
C LEU A 52 -4.74 5.82 6.48
N GLU A 53 -4.51 5.08 7.56
CA GLU A 53 -4.89 3.66 7.64
C GLU A 53 -6.41 3.45 7.48
N SER A 54 -7.23 4.30 8.11
CA SER A 54 -8.69 4.20 7.96
C SER A 54 -9.19 4.62 6.57
N GLU A 55 -8.56 5.61 5.94
CA GLU A 55 -8.91 6.01 4.58
C GLU A 55 -8.52 4.93 3.58
N MET A 56 -7.36 4.28 3.77
CA MET A 56 -6.95 3.14 2.94
C MET A 56 -7.99 2.02 3.01
N GLN A 57 -8.45 1.64 4.21
CA GLN A 57 -9.48 0.61 4.38
C GLN A 57 -10.82 1.00 3.72
N THR A 58 -11.18 2.27 3.80
CA THR A 58 -12.40 2.79 3.15
C THR A 58 -12.29 2.65 1.63
N LEU A 59 -11.17 3.07 1.06
CA LEU A 59 -10.92 2.98 -0.37
C LEU A 59 -10.82 1.53 -0.85
N GLU A 60 -10.19 0.65 -0.08
CA GLU A 60 -10.13 -0.79 -0.40
C GLU A 60 -11.54 -1.40 -0.49
N ALA A 61 -12.44 -1.06 0.44
CA ALA A 61 -13.82 -1.52 0.41
C ALA A 61 -14.61 -0.93 -0.77
N GLU A 62 -14.44 0.36 -1.08
CA GLU A 62 -15.07 0.99 -2.24
C GLU A 62 -14.60 0.35 -3.55
N ILE A 63 -13.30 0.03 -3.67
CA ILE A 63 -12.75 -0.67 -4.84
C ILE A 63 -13.39 -2.06 -4.95
N GLU A 64 -13.49 -2.82 -3.85
CA GLU A 64 -14.10 -4.14 -3.85
C GLU A 64 -15.56 -4.11 -4.35
N GLU A 65 -16.33 -3.09 -3.95
CA GLU A 65 -17.70 -2.88 -4.43
C GLU A 65 -17.76 -2.52 -5.93
N LEU A 66 -16.91 -1.58 -6.37
CA LEU A 66 -16.86 -1.12 -7.76
C LEU A 66 -16.41 -2.22 -8.73
N VAL A 67 -15.60 -3.15 -8.23
CA VAL A 67 -15.05 -4.26 -9.00
C VAL A 67 -16.05 -5.41 -9.18
N GLN A 68 -17.06 -5.55 -8.30
CA GLN A 68 -18.03 -6.66 -8.35
C GLN A 68 -18.62 -6.96 -9.75
N PRO A 69 -19.01 -5.96 -10.57
CA PRO A 69 -19.56 -6.21 -11.89
C PRO A 69 -18.60 -6.87 -12.88
N TYR A 70 -17.29 -6.81 -12.61
CA TYR A 70 -16.21 -7.24 -13.51
C TYR A 70 -15.42 -8.44 -12.97
N MET A 71 -15.93 -9.11 -11.93
CA MET A 71 -15.24 -10.23 -11.28
C MET A 71 -14.92 -11.37 -12.24
N LYS A 72 -15.77 -11.60 -13.25
CA LYS A 72 -15.52 -12.63 -14.26
C LYS A 72 -14.26 -12.33 -15.08
N GLU A 73 -14.10 -11.09 -15.52
CA GLU A 73 -12.94 -10.65 -16.30
C GLU A 73 -11.66 -10.66 -15.44
N ILE A 74 -11.79 -10.30 -14.16
CA ILE A 74 -10.68 -10.30 -13.19
C ILE A 74 -10.22 -11.72 -12.88
N GLU A 75 -11.15 -12.64 -12.61
CA GLU A 75 -10.83 -14.06 -12.40
C GLU A 75 -10.12 -14.66 -13.61
N LEU A 76 -10.50 -14.27 -14.83
CA LEU A 76 -9.80 -14.70 -16.04
C LEU A 76 -8.37 -14.13 -16.11
N LEU A 77 -8.18 -12.85 -15.81
CA LEU A 77 -6.86 -12.23 -15.80
C LEU A 77 -5.94 -12.79 -14.71
N ASP A 78 -6.48 -13.12 -13.54
CA ASP A 78 -5.76 -13.75 -12.41
C ASP A 78 -5.25 -15.16 -12.75
N THR A 79 -5.75 -15.80 -13.82
CA THR A 79 -5.18 -17.07 -14.31
C THR A 79 -3.83 -16.90 -15.00
N ILE A 80 -3.45 -15.67 -15.38
CA ILE A 80 -2.17 -15.38 -16.02
C ILE A 80 -1.06 -15.42 -14.96
N PRO A 81 -0.03 -16.27 -15.10
CA PRO A 81 1.06 -16.33 -14.13
C PRO A 81 1.73 -14.96 -13.92
N GLY A 82 1.74 -14.49 -12.68
CA GLY A 82 2.32 -13.20 -12.31
C GLY A 82 1.34 -12.02 -12.31
N VAL A 83 0.08 -12.25 -12.70
CA VAL A 83 -1.02 -11.29 -12.48
C VAL A 83 -1.74 -11.71 -11.20
N SER A 84 -1.81 -10.79 -10.22
CA SER A 84 -2.65 -10.96 -9.03
C SER A 84 -4.04 -10.37 -9.28
N THR A 85 -4.99 -10.66 -8.39
CA THR A 85 -6.34 -10.10 -8.41
C THR A 85 -6.33 -8.56 -8.44
N ASP A 86 -5.46 -7.91 -7.65
CA ASP A 86 -5.32 -6.45 -7.64
C ASP A 86 -4.75 -5.91 -8.96
N ALA A 87 -3.80 -6.64 -9.56
CA ALA A 87 -3.24 -6.29 -10.85
C ALA A 87 -4.28 -6.47 -11.97
N ALA A 88 -5.08 -7.54 -11.91
CA ALA A 88 -6.20 -7.78 -12.81
C ALA A 88 -7.28 -6.69 -12.69
N ALA A 89 -7.65 -6.30 -11.47
CA ALA A 89 -8.57 -5.19 -11.22
C ALA A 89 -8.03 -3.87 -11.79
N SER A 90 -6.72 -3.61 -11.62
CA SER A 90 -6.05 -2.44 -12.20
C SER A 90 -6.10 -2.47 -13.74
N ILE A 91 -5.86 -3.62 -14.35
CA ILE A 91 -5.97 -3.79 -15.82
C ILE A 91 -7.39 -3.47 -16.30
N VAL A 92 -8.42 -3.99 -15.61
CA VAL A 92 -9.82 -3.72 -15.96
C VAL A 92 -10.18 -2.24 -15.75
N ALA A 93 -9.67 -1.60 -14.72
CA ALA A 93 -9.90 -0.18 -14.47
C ALA A 93 -9.29 0.72 -15.57
N GLU A 94 -8.14 0.35 -16.12
CA GLU A 94 -7.44 1.10 -17.17
C GLU A 94 -8.01 0.82 -18.57
N LEU A 95 -8.27 -0.44 -18.89
CA LEU A 95 -8.72 -0.85 -20.22
C LEU A 95 -10.24 -0.79 -20.39
N GLY A 96 -10.98 -0.94 -19.29
CA GLY A 96 -12.38 -1.33 -19.32
C GLY A 96 -12.58 -2.78 -19.77
N THR A 97 -13.84 -3.20 -19.87
CA THR A 97 -14.22 -4.52 -20.41
C THR A 97 -14.67 -4.48 -21.86
N ASP A 98 -14.88 -3.28 -22.42
CA ASP A 98 -15.18 -3.11 -23.84
C ASP A 98 -13.89 -3.11 -24.68
N MET A 99 -13.68 -4.20 -25.41
CA MET A 99 -12.54 -4.34 -26.32
C MET A 99 -12.81 -3.81 -27.73
N SER A 100 -13.98 -3.24 -28.01
CA SER A 100 -14.32 -2.66 -29.33
C SER A 100 -13.32 -1.61 -29.86
N PRO A 101 -12.63 -0.80 -29.01
CA PRO A 101 -11.59 0.11 -29.48
C PRO A 101 -10.33 -0.59 -30.01
N PHE A 102 -10.13 -1.88 -29.69
CA PHE A 102 -8.96 -2.67 -30.09
C PHE A 102 -9.37 -3.73 -31.14
N PRO A 103 -9.03 -3.52 -32.43
CA PRO A 103 -9.41 -4.46 -33.48
C PRO A 103 -8.79 -5.86 -33.35
N SER A 104 -7.67 -5.98 -32.63
CA SER A 104 -7.05 -7.26 -32.28
C SER A 104 -6.18 -7.13 -31.04
N GLU A 105 -5.79 -8.27 -30.47
CA GLU A 105 -4.86 -8.38 -29.35
C GLU A 105 -3.51 -7.71 -29.62
N ALA A 106 -3.06 -7.69 -30.88
CA ALA A 106 -1.83 -7.00 -31.28
C ALA A 106 -1.93 -5.48 -31.15
N HIS A 107 -3.12 -4.90 -31.38
CA HIS A 107 -3.35 -3.47 -31.17
C HIS A 107 -3.32 -3.11 -29.70
N LEU A 108 -3.93 -3.94 -28.84
CA LEU A 108 -3.84 -3.78 -27.39
C LEU A 108 -2.38 -3.90 -26.90
N ALA A 109 -1.65 -4.92 -27.33
CA ALA A 109 -0.25 -5.12 -26.96
C ALA A 109 0.65 -3.96 -27.40
N SER A 110 0.38 -3.39 -28.59
CA SER A 110 1.06 -2.18 -29.07
C SER A 110 0.72 -0.96 -28.24
N TRP A 111 -0.52 -0.83 -27.76
CA TRP A 111 -0.96 0.30 -26.95
C TRP A 111 -0.40 0.26 -25.53
N VAL A 112 -0.41 -0.90 -24.87
CA VAL A 112 0.16 -1.12 -23.53
C VAL A 112 1.70 -1.05 -23.54
N GLY A 113 2.33 -1.05 -24.72
CA GLY A 113 3.79 -0.92 -24.86
C GLY A 113 4.57 -2.20 -24.55
N VAL A 114 3.89 -3.36 -24.57
CA VAL A 114 4.50 -4.69 -24.38
C VAL A 114 4.87 -5.37 -25.69
N CYS A 115 4.49 -4.78 -26.84
CA CYS A 115 4.93 -5.23 -28.14
C CYS A 115 6.45 -5.00 -28.28
N PRO A 116 7.25 -6.02 -28.68
CA PRO A 116 8.67 -5.82 -28.92
C PRO A 116 8.87 -4.73 -29.97
N ALA A 117 9.74 -3.76 -29.68
CA ALA A 117 10.09 -2.72 -30.63
C ALA A 117 10.58 -3.38 -31.93
N ASN A 118 9.87 -3.13 -33.03
CA ASN A 118 10.35 -3.52 -34.35
C ASN A 118 11.50 -2.57 -34.71
N HIS A 119 12.71 -2.88 -34.23
CA HIS A 119 13.93 -2.23 -34.71
C HIS A 119 14.20 -2.71 -36.14
N GLU A 120 13.51 -2.12 -37.11
CA GLU A 120 13.92 -2.18 -38.52
C GLU A 120 15.17 -1.33 -38.72
N SER A 121 16.29 -1.74 -38.11
CA SER A 121 17.61 -1.43 -38.61
C SER A 121 17.97 -2.42 -39.72
N ALA A 122 17.37 -2.20 -40.89
CA ALA A 122 17.91 -2.62 -42.17
C ALA A 122 18.32 -4.10 -42.36
N VAL A 123 17.37 -5.06 -42.43
CA VAL A 123 17.58 -6.30 -43.21
C VAL A 123 16.25 -6.79 -43.83
N LYS A 124 16.26 -6.90 -45.17
CA LYS A 124 15.29 -7.50 -46.11
C LYS A 124 14.17 -8.39 -45.56
N LYS A 125 12.95 -8.14 -46.09
CA LYS A 125 11.80 -9.07 -46.12
C LYS A 125 12.16 -10.42 -46.74
N LYS A 126 11.60 -11.49 -46.19
CA LYS A 126 11.31 -12.74 -46.89
C LYS A 126 9.88 -13.16 -46.58
#